data_AF-A0A9C8XFI3-F1
#
_entry.id   AF-A0A9C8XFI3-F1
#
_cell.length_a   1.000
_cell.length_b   1.000
_cell.length_c   1.000
_cell.angle_alpha   90.00
_cell.angle_beta   90.00
_cell.angle_gamma   90.00
#
_symmetry.space_group_name_H-M   'P 1'
#
loop_
_entity.id
_entity.type
_entity.pdbx_description
1 polymer ?
#
loop_
_entity_poly.entity_id
_entity_poly.type
_entity_poly.pdbx_seq_one_letter_code
_entity_poly.pdbx_strand_id
1 'polypeptide(L)'
;MEISGPLSIGVLDNDNGSRELHLKFRPEFRVLNLPQQTEAFQSFIQTLTAEINKLDENDANRQGMLTILQICEQLKPHIDANELPLEETIVVNIQTQSPFGNIRLG
;
A
#
# COMPACT_ATOMS: atom_id res chain seq x y z
N MET A 1 2.01 -14.35 -2.41
CA MET A 1 3.27 -13.64 -2.17
C MET A 1 3.22 -13.07 -0.76
N GLU A 2 4.12 -13.50 0.13
CA GLU A 2 4.29 -12.86 1.44
C GLU A 2 5.31 -11.74 1.30
N ILE A 3 4.84 -10.50 1.18
CA ILE A 3 5.70 -9.35 1.34
C ILE A 3 5.96 -9.21 2.85
N SER A 4 7.14 -9.63 3.31
CA SER A 4 7.61 -9.31 4.66
C SER A 4 8.05 -7.86 4.69
N GLY A 5 7.60 -7.09 5.69
CA GLY A 5 7.82 -5.65 5.73
C GLY A 5 7.13 -4.98 6.92
N PRO A 6 7.18 -3.64 7.00
CA PRO A 6 6.67 -2.87 8.14
C PRO A 6 5.13 -2.90 8.22
N LEU A 7 4.46 -3.35 7.17
CA LEU A 7 3.00 -3.36 7.06
C LEU A 7 2.44 -4.79 6.99
N SER A 8 1.23 -4.92 7.50
CA SER A 8 0.29 -5.98 7.13
C SER A 8 -0.83 -5.35 6.31
N ILE A 9 -1.23 -6.02 5.23
CA ILE A 9 -2.25 -5.55 4.30
C ILE A 9 -3.41 -6.53 4.34
N GLY A 10 -4.57 -6.06 4.78
CA GLY A 10 -5.85 -6.74 4.63
C GLY A 10 -6.60 -6.20 3.42
N VAL A 11 -7.32 -7.05 2.72
CA VAL A 11 -8.21 -6.66 1.62
C VAL A 11 -9.63 -7.00 2.03
N LEU A 12 -10.54 -6.04 1.92
CA LEU A 12 -11.97 -6.23 2.11
C LEU A 12 -12.69 -5.87 0.81
N ASP A 13 -13.39 -6.83 0.23
CA ASP A 13 -14.31 -6.58 -0.88
C ASP A 13 -15.68 -6.21 -0.32
N ASN A 14 -16.22 -5.08 -0.75
CA ASN A 14 -17.54 -4.60 -0.32
C ASN A 14 -18.62 -5.03 -1.33
N ASP A 15 -19.86 -5.18 -0.85
CA ASP A 15 -21.01 -5.63 -1.64
C ASP A 15 -21.34 -4.70 -2.84
N ASN A 16 -20.88 -3.45 -2.79
CA ASN A 16 -21.05 -2.45 -3.85
C ASN A 16 -19.97 -2.53 -4.95
N GLY A 17 -19.07 -3.51 -4.88
CA GLY A 17 -17.95 -3.68 -5.82
C GLY A 17 -16.75 -2.78 -5.54
N SER A 18 -16.74 -2.01 -4.44
CA SER A 18 -15.54 -1.31 -3.97
C SER A 18 -14.63 -2.26 -3.19
N ARG A 19 -13.34 -1.90 -3.11
CA ARG A 19 -12.36 -2.65 -2.34
C ARG A 19 -11.67 -1.73 -1.36
N GLU A 20 -11.49 -2.19 -0.13
CA GLU A 20 -10.73 -1.49 0.89
C GLU A 20 -9.40 -2.21 1.15
N LEU A 21 -8.33 -1.44 1.25
CA LEU A 21 -7.08 -1.90 1.82
C LEU A 21 -6.98 -1.42 3.26
N HIS A 22 -6.78 -2.37 4.17
CA HIS A 22 -6.57 -2.11 5.59
C HIS A 22 -5.08 -2.32 5.89
N LEU A 23 -4.36 -1.23 6.08
CA LEU A 23 -2.93 -1.24 6.33
C LEU A 23 -2.67 -1.04 7.82
N LYS A 24 -1.91 -1.96 8.43
CA LYS A 24 -1.50 -1.87 9.83
C LYS A 24 0.00 -2.02 9.92
N PHE A 25 0.67 -1.10 10.62
CA PHE A 25 2.07 -1.28 10.97
C PHE A 25 2.22 -2.46 11.90
N ARG A 26 3.22 -3.30 11.63
CA ARG A 26 3.48 -4.48 12.45
C ARG A 26 4.12 -4.08 13.79
N PRO A 27 3.89 -4.83 14.88
CA PRO A 27 4.45 -4.51 16.20
C PRO A 27 5.96 -4.29 16.20
N GLU A 28 6.70 -5.10 15.44
CA GLU A 28 8.16 -5.00 15.29
C GLU A 28 8.63 -3.68 14.67
N PHE A 29 7.80 -3.05 13.83
CA PHE A 29 8.10 -1.73 13.28
C PHE A 29 7.79 -0.61 14.27
N ARG A 30 6.69 -0.74 15.03
CA ARG A 30 6.22 0.28 15.99
C ARG A 30 7.21 0.54 17.12
N VAL A 31 7.97 -0.48 17.52
CA VAL A 31 8.95 -0.37 18.61
C VAL A 31 10.29 0.25 18.18
N LEU A 32 10.50 0.46 16.88
CA LEU A 32 11.68 1.14 16.35
C LEU A 32 11.62 2.63 16.70
N ASN A 33 12.78 3.27 16.84
CA ASN A 33 12.84 4.73 16.90
C ASN A 33 12.65 5.35 15.51
N LEU A 34 12.34 6.65 15.46
CA LEU A 34 12.04 7.36 14.21
C LEU A 34 13.11 7.16 13.10
N PRO A 35 14.42 7.33 13.35
CA PRO A 35 15.44 7.05 12.33
C PRO A 35 15.38 5.61 11.78
N GLN A 36 15.20 4.63 12.67
CA GLN A 36 15.07 3.22 12.27
C GLN A 36 13.77 2.96 11.50
N GLN A 37 12.66 3.62 11.86
CA GLN A 37 11.40 3.54 11.11
C GLN A 37 11.57 4.11 9.71
N THR A 38 12.17 5.30 9.57
CA THR A 38 12.47 5.93 8.28
C THR A 38 13.33 5.03 7.40
N GLU A 39 14.41 4.48 7.95
CA GLU A 39 15.30 3.57 7.21
C GLU A 39 14.58 2.28 6.80
N ALA A 40 13.94 1.59 7.74
CA ALA A 40 13.25 0.34 7.47
C ALA A 40 12.13 0.51 6.44
N PHE A 41 11.37 1.61 6.50
CA PHE A 41 10.31 1.90 5.54
C PHE A 41 10.88 2.27 4.16
N GLN A 42 12.01 2.99 4.10
CA GLN A 42 12.71 3.26 2.85
C GLN A 42 13.25 1.98 2.20
N SER A 43 13.86 1.09 2.98
CA SER A 43 14.31 -0.22 2.50
C SER A 43 13.15 -1.06 2.00
N PHE A 44 12.01 -1.02 2.69
CA PHE A 44 10.80 -1.70 2.25
C PHE A 44 10.31 -1.25 0.88
N ILE A 45 10.24 0.07 0.65
CA ILE A 45 9.88 0.64 -0.66
C ILE A 45 10.84 0.15 -1.74
N GLN A 46 12.16 0.14 -1.48
CA GLN A 46 13.16 -0.34 -2.44
C GLN A 46 12.99 -1.83 -2.76
N THR A 47 12.76 -2.67 -1.75
CA THR A 47 12.48 -4.09 -1.93
C THR A 47 11.22 -4.30 -2.75
N LEU A 48 10.14 -3.59 -2.43
CA LEU A 48 8.86 -3.70 -3.14
C LEU A 48 9.02 -3.33 -4.62
N THR A 49 9.71 -2.22 -4.92
CA THR A 49 10.04 -1.82 -6.29
C THR A 49 10.88 -2.87 -7.02
N ALA A 50 11.89 -3.44 -6.35
CA ALA A 50 12.72 -4.48 -6.95
C ALA A 50 11.92 -5.75 -7.27
N GLU A 51 10.99 -6.17 -6.39
CA GLU A 51 10.11 -7.31 -6.66
C GLU A 51 9.12 -7.03 -7.80
N ILE A 52 8.53 -5.83 -7.86
CA ILE A 52 7.65 -5.42 -8.97
C ILE A 52 8.39 -5.49 -10.31
N ASN A 53 9.64 -5.06 -10.36
CA ASN A 53 10.45 -5.05 -11.58
C ASN A 53 10.84 -6.44 -12.07
N LYS A 54 10.68 -7.49 -11.25
CA LYS A 54 10.87 -8.90 -11.66
C LYS A 54 9.62 -9.49 -12.29
N LEU A 55 8.46 -8.84 -12.15
CA LEU A 55 7.20 -9.32 -12.70
C LEU A 55 7.00 -8.81 -14.13
N ASP A 56 6.45 -9.67 -14.97
CA ASP A 56 6.00 -9.30 -16.31
C ASP A 56 4.89 -8.25 -16.23
N GLU A 57 4.76 -7.44 -17.29
CA GLU A 57 3.80 -6.34 -17.27
C GLU A 57 2.35 -6.78 -17.11
N ASN A 58 2.04 -7.99 -17.57
CA ASN A 58 0.72 -8.60 -17.51
C ASN A 58 0.52 -9.51 -16.29
N ASP A 59 1.48 -9.56 -15.36
CA ASP A 59 1.32 -10.36 -14.14
C ASP A 59 0.19 -9.79 -13.27
N ALA A 60 -0.76 -10.65 -12.90
CA ALA A 60 -1.94 -10.27 -12.12
C ALA A 60 -1.58 -9.65 -10.76
N ASN A 61 -0.43 -9.98 -10.18
CA ASN A 61 0.04 -9.44 -8.90
C ASN A 61 0.71 -8.07 -9.05
N ARG A 62 1.25 -7.75 -10.23
CA ARG A 62 2.00 -6.51 -10.48
C ARG A 62 1.15 -5.27 -10.18
N GLN A 63 -0.10 -5.26 -10.63
CA GLN A 63 -1.01 -4.13 -10.41
C GLN A 63 -1.28 -3.91 -8.91
N GLY A 64 -1.52 -4.98 -8.16
CA GLY A 64 -1.73 -4.90 -6.71
C GLY A 64 -0.49 -4.37 -5.98
N MET A 65 0.69 -4.86 -6.36
CA MET A 65 1.95 -4.39 -5.77
C MET A 65 2.25 -2.93 -6.10
N LEU A 66 1.97 -2.48 -7.33
CA LEU A 66 2.09 -1.07 -7.72
C LEU A 66 1.18 -0.17 -6.89
N THR A 67 -0.06 -0.59 -6.61
CA THR A 67 -0.96 0.16 -5.71
C THR A 67 -0.38 0.26 -4.30
N ILE A 68 0.18 -0.83 -3.76
CA ILE A 68 0.83 -0.79 -2.43
C ILE A 68 2.05 0.12 -2.44
N LEU A 69 2.87 0.08 -3.50
CA LEU A 69 4.03 0.94 -3.66
C LEU A 69 3.63 2.42 -3.61
N GLN A 70 2.62 2.81 -4.40
CA GLN A 70 2.12 4.19 -4.43
C GLN A 70 1.64 4.65 -3.05
N ILE A 71 0.94 3.79 -2.30
CA ILE A 71 0.51 4.13 -0.94
C ILE A 71 1.71 4.28 -0.01
N CYS A 72 2.71 3.39 -0.10
CA CYS A 72 3.91 3.49 0.73
C CYS A 72 4.68 4.78 0.42
N GLU A 73 4.82 5.17 -0.84
CA GLU A 73 5.45 6.44 -1.23
C GLU A 73 4.71 7.65 -0.66
N GLN A 74 3.38 7.60 -0.57
CA GLN A 74 2.57 8.65 0.08
C GLN A 74 2.71 8.66 1.60
N LEU A 75 2.86 7.51 2.26
CA LEU A 75 3.02 7.42 3.72
C LEU A 75 4.42 7.83 4.19
N LYS A 76 5.46 7.60 3.36
CA LYS A 76 6.86 7.89 3.69
C LYS A 76 7.12 9.28 4.30
N PRO A 77 6.68 10.41 3.70
CA PRO A 77 6.92 11.72 4.29
C PRO A 77 6.29 11.90 5.67
N HIS A 78 5.15 11.27 5.93
CA HIS A 78 4.47 11.34 7.24
C HIS A 78 5.16 10.48 8.30
N ILE A 79 5.76 9.35 7.90
CA ILE A 79 6.64 8.58 8.77
C ILE A 79 7.87 9.41 9.12
N ASP A 80 8.52 10.01 8.13
CA ASP A 80 9.73 10.83 8.34
C ASP A 80 9.49 12.03 9.26
N ALA A 81 8.30 12.62 9.19
CA ALA A 81 7.88 13.74 10.03
C ALA A 81 7.35 13.31 11.42
N ASN A 82 7.23 12.00 11.69
CA ASN A 82 6.57 11.47 12.89
C ASN A 82 5.13 11.98 13.07
N GLU A 83 4.41 12.14 11.96
CA GLU A 83 3.03 12.66 11.90
C GLU A 83 1.97 11.56 11.78
N LEU A 84 2.40 10.30 11.70
CA LEU A 84 1.53 9.16 11.48
C LEU A 84 1.39 8.31 12.76
N PRO A 85 0.18 8.13 13.31
CA PRO A 85 -0.03 7.25 14.46
C PRO A 85 0.07 5.78 14.03
N LEU A 86 1.14 5.08 14.45
CA LEU A 86 1.45 3.74 13.96
C LEU A 86 0.55 2.65 14.55
N GLU A 87 -0.19 2.94 15.62
CA GLU A 87 -1.13 2.04 16.27
C GLU A 87 -2.43 1.89 15.49
N GLU A 88 -2.78 2.88 14.67
CA GLU A 88 -4.03 2.95 13.94
C GLU A 88 -4.03 2.08 12.67
N THR A 89 -5.23 1.83 12.16
CA THR A 89 -5.43 1.17 10.87
C THR A 89 -5.69 2.22 9.81
N ILE A 90 -4.88 2.24 8.77
CA ILE A 90 -5.10 3.10 7.61
C ILE A 90 -6.02 2.35 6.66
N VAL A 91 -7.17 2.94 6.35
CA VAL A 91 -8.14 2.37 5.40
C VAL A 91 -8.07 3.16 4.10
N VAL A 92 -7.71 2.47 3.01
CA VAL A 92 -7.65 3.05 1.67
C VAL A 92 -8.77 2.47 0.83
N ASN A 93 -9.66 3.33 0.35
CA ASN A 93 -10.72 2.95 -0.57
C ASN A 93 -10.21 2.92 -2.01
N ILE A 94 -10.25 1.76 -2.64
CA ILE A 94 -10.00 1.59 -4.07
C ILE A 94 -11.34 1.67 -4.79
N GLN A 95 -11.58 2.80 -5.45
CA GLN A 95 -12.67 2.93 -6.40
C GLN A 95 -12.19 2.46 -7.78
N THR A 96 -12.80 1.39 -8.30
CA THR A 96 -12.73 1.06 -9.73
C THR A 96 -13.66 2.01 -10.48
N GLN A 97 -13.30 3.30 -10.56
CA GLN A 97 -13.95 4.17 -11.52
C GLN A 97 -13.62 3.63 -12.91
N SER A 98 -14.59 2.99 -13.57
CA SER A 98 -14.53 2.82 -15.01
C SER A 98 -14.69 4.23 -15.60
N PRO A 99 -13.65 4.82 -16.23
CA PRO A 99 -13.74 6.18 -16.76
C PRO A 99 -14.75 6.31 -17.92
N PHE A 100 -15.34 5.19 -18.37
CA PHE A 100 -16.29 5.12 -19.48
C PHE A 100 -17.68 4.59 -19.11
N GLY A 101 -18.00 4.45 -17.82
CA GLY A 101 -19.23 3.78 -17.36
C GLY A 101 -20.57 4.40 -17.79
N ASN A 102 -20.59 5.58 -18.43
CA ASN A 102 -21.83 6.28 -18.81
C ASN A 102 -21.75 7.10 -20.11
N ILE A 103 -20.99 6.68 -21.13
CA ILE A 103 -21.15 7.31 -22.46
C ILE A 103 -22.30 6.59 -23.20
N ARG A 104 -23.53 7.10 -23.04
CA ARG A 104 -24.60 6.84 -24.01
C ARG A 104 -24.33 7.75 -25.21
N LEU A 105 -23.81 7.18 -26.29
CA LEU A 105 -23.86 7.82 -27.61
C LEU A 105 -25.32 7.80 -28.05
N GLY A 106 -25.99 8.94 -27.86
CA GLY A 106 -27.29 9.24 -28.49
C GLY A 106 -27.10 9.81 -29.88
#